data_AF-A0A7W1CEE3-F1
#
_entry.id   AF-A0A7W1CEE3-F1
#
_cell.length_a   1.000
_cell.length_b   1.000
_cell.length_c   1.000
_cell.angle_alpha   90.00
_cell.angle_beta   90.00
_cell.angle_gamma   90.00
#
_symmetry.space_group_name_H-M   'P 1'
#
loop_
_entity.id
_entity.type
_entity.pdbx_description
1 polymer ?
#
loop_
_entity_poly.entity_id
_entity_poly.type
_entity_poly.pdbx_seq_one_letter_code
_entity_poly.pdbx_strand_id
1 'polypeptide(L)'
;FMTHSLPVSRGIFASCYLETTVNLTGEDLKHLYELFYKDSFFVRYVEGSPDINWVKTTNFCDIAAYSNANKQIAVFAAIDNLVKGASGQAVQNMNLMFGLDEKTGLIFSGSNP
;
A
#
# COMPACT_ATOMS: atom_id res chain seq x y z
N PHE A 1 -16.46 1.73 7.43
CA PHE A 1 -15.09 1.79 7.97
C PHE A 1 -15.14 1.31 9.41
N MET A 2 -14.31 0.33 9.77
CA MET A 2 -14.22 -0.26 11.10
C MET A 2 -12.74 -0.45 11.44
N THR A 3 -12.35 -0.20 12.68
CA THR A 3 -10.94 -0.25 13.11
C THR A 3 -10.76 -1.25 14.24
N HIS A 4 -9.60 -1.89 14.24
CA HIS A 4 -9.14 -2.77 15.31
C HIS A 4 -7.69 -2.40 15.65
N SER A 5 -7.39 -2.28 16.94
CA SER A 5 -6.02 -2.07 17.40
C SER A 5 -5.35 -3.43 17.62
N LEU A 6 -4.25 -3.65 16.90
CA LEU A 6 -3.42 -4.84 17.05
C LEU A 6 -2.36 -4.58 18.14
N PRO A 7 -1.92 -5.61 18.89
CA PRO A 7 -0.85 -5.48 19.87
C PRO A 7 0.55 -5.42 19.19
N VAL A 8 0.73 -4.45 18.30
CA VAL A 8 1.97 -4.19 17.54
C VAL A 8 2.37 -2.72 17.68
N SER A 9 3.66 -2.44 17.60
CA SER A 9 4.16 -1.05 17.79
C SER A 9 3.98 -0.16 16.57
N ARG A 10 3.94 -0.74 15.37
CA ARG A 10 3.82 -0.04 14.08
C ARG A 10 3.08 -0.92 13.08
N GLY A 11 2.36 -0.27 12.17
CA GLY A 11 1.69 -0.91 11.05
C GLY A 11 0.20 -0.56 10.98
N ILE A 12 -0.29 -0.37 9.76
CA ILE A 12 -1.71 -0.44 9.43
C ILE A 12 -1.86 -1.49 8.34
N PHE A 13 -2.79 -2.42 8.55
CA PHE A 13 -3.29 -3.33 7.53
C PHE A 13 -4.76 -3.00 7.24
N ALA A 14 -5.07 -2.67 6.00
CA ALA A 14 -6.41 -2.37 5.55
C ALA A 14 -6.96 -3.52 4.72
N SER A 15 -8.19 -3.95 5.02
CA SER A 15 -8.96 -4.88 4.20
C SER A 15 -10.22 -4.18 3.69
N CYS A 16 -10.33 -4.03 2.39
CA CYS A 16 -11.44 -3.36 1.71
C CYS A 16 -12.17 -4.37 0.83
N TYR A 17 -13.48 -4.53 1.06
CA TYR A 17 -14.32 -5.43 0.27
C TYR A 17 -15.31 -4.61 -0.54
N LEU A 18 -15.46 -4.94 -1.81
CA LEU A 18 -16.39 -4.28 -2.73
C LEU A 18 -17.00 -5.29 -3.71
N GLU A 19 -18.17 -4.93 -4.22
CA GLU A 19 -18.83 -5.66 -5.31
C GLU A 19 -18.69 -4.85 -6.60
N THR A 20 -18.44 -5.52 -7.72
CA THR A 20 -18.31 -4.90 -9.04
C THR A 20 -19.49 -5.23 -9.94
N THR A 21 -19.79 -4.33 -10.88
CA THR A 21 -20.81 -4.58 -11.91
C THR A 21 -20.29 -5.49 -13.03
N VAL A 22 -18.98 -5.47 -13.25
CA VAL A 22 -18.24 -6.26 -14.26
C VAL A 22 -17.53 -7.45 -13.61
N ASN A 23 -17.27 -8.51 -14.38
CA ASN A 23 -16.41 -9.61 -13.94
C ASN A 23 -14.94 -9.20 -14.14
N LEU A 24 -14.15 -9.17 -13.07
CA LEU A 24 -12.71 -8.93 -13.11
C LEU A 24 -11.97 -10.15 -12.57
N THR A 25 -10.95 -10.60 -13.28
CA THR A 25 -10.02 -11.63 -12.81
C THR A 25 -8.94 -11.03 -11.92
N GLY A 26 -8.17 -11.86 -11.21
CA GLY A 26 -7.00 -11.40 -10.46
C GLY A 26 -5.96 -10.72 -11.36
N GLU A 27 -5.77 -11.21 -12.59
CA GLU A 27 -4.87 -10.61 -13.58
C GLU A 27 -5.35 -9.22 -14.03
N ASP A 28 -6.66 -9.06 -14.26
CA ASP A 28 -7.25 -7.75 -14.57
C ASP A 28 -6.99 -6.76 -13.44
N LEU A 29 -7.18 -7.19 -12.18
CA LEU A 29 -6.93 -6.34 -11.02
C LEU A 29 -5.47 -5.95 -10.90
N LYS A 30 -4.55 -6.92 -11.02
CA LYS A 30 -3.11 -6.65 -11.03
C LYS A 30 -2.76 -5.61 -12.09
N HIS A 31 -3.22 -5.82 -13.32
CA HIS A 31 -2.97 -4.89 -14.42
C HIS A 31 -3.51 -3.48 -14.14
N LEU A 32 -4.73 -3.36 -13.59
CA LEU A 32 -5.31 -2.07 -13.23
C LEU A 32 -4.48 -1.32 -12.20
N TYR A 33 -4.02 -2.00 -11.14
CA TYR A 33 -3.19 -1.39 -10.10
C TYR A 33 -1.79 -1.03 -10.61
N GLU A 34 -1.14 -1.91 -11.35
CA GLU A 34 0.18 -1.65 -11.96
C GLU A 34 0.12 -0.47 -12.92
N LEU A 35 -0.92 -0.38 -13.76
CA LEU A 35 -1.12 0.73 -14.68
C LEU A 35 -1.37 2.05 -13.95
N PHE A 36 -2.21 2.04 -12.92
CA PHE A 36 -2.55 3.24 -12.15
C PHE A 36 -1.36 3.77 -11.35
N TYR A 37 -0.58 2.88 -10.72
CA TYR A 37 0.55 3.23 -9.87
C TYR A 37 1.91 3.15 -10.58
N LYS A 38 1.97 3.03 -11.91
CA LYS A 38 3.21 2.87 -12.68
C LYS A 38 4.29 3.92 -12.39
N ASP A 39 3.87 5.15 -12.08
CA ASP A 39 4.75 6.29 -11.80
C ASP A 39 4.88 6.57 -10.29
N SER A 40 4.28 5.74 -9.44
CA SER A 40 4.28 5.89 -7.99
C SER A 40 5.35 5.02 -7.34
N PHE A 41 6.54 5.58 -7.13
CA PHE A 41 7.69 4.82 -6.63
C PHE A 41 7.42 4.09 -5.30
N PHE A 42 6.68 4.73 -4.40
CA PHE A 42 6.40 4.20 -3.06
C PHE A 42 5.20 3.25 -2.96
N VAL A 43 4.59 2.86 -4.09
CA VAL A 43 3.49 1.89 -4.11
C VAL A 43 3.95 0.63 -4.83
N ARG A 44 3.77 -0.53 -4.18
CA ARG A 44 4.15 -1.82 -4.74
C ARG A 44 2.92 -2.71 -4.81
N TYR A 45 2.63 -3.24 -5.99
CA TYR A 45 1.72 -4.37 -6.10
C TYR A 45 2.51 -5.64 -5.72
N VAL A 46 2.01 -6.39 -4.75
CA VAL A 46 2.69 -7.60 -4.26
C VAL A 46 1.89 -8.86 -4.60
N GLU A 47 2.60 -9.93 -4.88
CA GLU A 47 2.01 -11.26 -4.95
C GLU A 47 1.73 -11.75 -3.53
N GLY A 48 0.57 -12.38 -3.31
CA GLY A 48 0.17 -12.79 -1.97
C GLY A 48 -0.32 -11.63 -1.09
N SER A 49 -0.38 -11.86 0.22
CA SER A 49 -0.89 -10.88 1.17
C SER A 49 0.19 -9.85 1.54
N PRO A 50 -0.12 -8.53 1.54
CA PRO A 50 0.75 -7.53 2.14
C PRO A 50 1.00 -7.85 3.62
N ASP A 51 2.19 -7.53 4.14
CA ASP A 51 2.52 -7.72 5.56
C ASP A 51 3.05 -6.41 6.14
N ILE A 52 2.52 -6.02 7.29
CA ILE A 52 2.97 -4.83 8.03
C ILE A 52 4.45 -4.89 8.40
N ASN A 53 5.03 -6.09 8.53
CA ASN A 53 6.45 -6.28 8.83
C ASN A 53 7.35 -5.90 7.64
N TRP A 54 6.93 -6.19 6.41
CA TRP A 54 7.70 -5.87 5.19
C TRP A 54 7.77 -4.38 4.88
N VAL A 55 6.76 -3.61 5.29
CA VAL A 55 6.69 -2.15 5.09
C VAL A 55 7.13 -1.34 6.31
N LYS A 56 7.35 -1.99 7.45
CA LYS A 56 7.75 -1.37 8.71
C LYS A 56 9.00 -0.51 8.52
N THR A 57 8.99 0.69 9.10
CA THR A 57 10.01 1.74 9.00
C THR A 57 10.35 2.19 7.58
N THR A 58 9.49 1.93 6.61
CA THR A 58 9.66 2.41 5.22
C THR A 58 8.54 3.36 4.82
N ASN A 59 8.75 4.09 3.73
CA ASN A 59 7.70 4.90 3.11
C ASN A 59 6.88 4.12 2.06
N PHE A 60 7.01 2.79 2.00
CA PHE A 60 6.28 1.97 1.03
C PHE A 60 4.84 1.66 1.49
N CYS A 61 3.98 1.48 0.49
CA CYS A 61 2.65 0.90 0.60
C CYS A 61 2.61 -0.35 -0.27
N ASP A 62 2.35 -1.50 0.36
CA ASP A 62 2.16 -2.76 -0.36
C ASP A 62 0.67 -3.01 -0.53
N ILE A 63 0.26 -3.32 -1.76
CA ILE A 63 -1.14 -3.54 -2.13
C ILE A 63 -1.27 -4.89 -2.83
N ALA A 64 -2.33 -5.62 -2.52
CA ALA A 64 -2.77 -6.79 -3.30
C ALA A 64 -4.28 -6.76 -3.47
N ALA A 65 -4.78 -7.36 -4.55
CA ALA A 65 -6.21 -7.42 -4.83
C ALA A 65 -6.60 -8.78 -5.38
N TYR A 66 -7.75 -9.29 -4.93
CA TYR A 66 -8.27 -10.60 -5.28
C TYR A 66 -9.72 -10.49 -5.68
N SER A 67 -10.11 -11.20 -6.73
CA SER A 67 -11.51 -11.37 -7.10
C SER A 67 -11.98 -12.80 -6.82
N ASN A 68 -13.30 -12.95 -6.65
CA ASN A 68 -13.95 -14.24 -6.68
C ASN A 68 -14.97 -14.34 -7.84
N ALA A 69 -15.53 -15.52 -8.03
CA ALA A 69 -16.52 -15.77 -9.09
C ALA A 69 -17.83 -14.98 -8.96
N ASN A 70 -18.08 -14.36 -7.80
CA ASN A 70 -19.32 -13.64 -7.48
C ASN A 70 -19.17 -12.12 -7.60
N LYS A 71 -18.23 -11.62 -8.42
CA LYS A 71 -17.94 -10.19 -8.59
C LYS A 71 -17.56 -9.46 -7.30
N GLN A 72 -17.07 -10.19 -6.31
CA GLN A 72 -16.56 -9.59 -5.08
C GLN A 72 -15.06 -9.44 -5.21
N ILE A 73 -14.56 -8.29 -4.77
CA ILE A 73 -13.14 -7.98 -4.69
C ILE A 73 -12.77 -7.77 -3.23
N ALA A 74 -11.64 -8.34 -2.84
CA ALA A 74 -10.93 -8.00 -1.63
C ALA A 74 -9.63 -7.28 -2.00
N VAL A 75 -9.43 -6.07 -1.49
CA VAL A 75 -8.19 -5.30 -1.61
C VAL A 75 -7.55 -5.25 -0.23
N PHE A 76 -6.27 -5.57 -0.18
CA PHE A 76 -5.46 -5.48 1.02
C PHE A 76 -4.36 -4.45 0.82
N ALA A 77 -4.06 -3.69 1.87
CA ALA A 77 -2.94 -2.76 1.86
C ALA A 77 -2.21 -2.75 3.21
N ALA A 78 -0.88 -2.65 3.18
CA ALA A 78 -0.04 -2.52 4.36
C ALA A 78 0.85 -1.28 4.26
N ILE A 79 0.93 -0.53 5.36
CA ILE A 79 1.85 0.62 5.52
C ILE A 79 2.45 0.65 6.93
N ASP A 80 3.62 1.29 7.08
CA ASP A 80 4.02 1.84 8.39
C ASP A 80 3.17 3.08 8.70
N ASN A 81 2.43 3.04 9.81
CA ASN A 81 1.49 4.09 10.20
C ASN A 81 2.14 5.42 10.60
N LEU A 82 3.41 5.40 11.02
CA LEU A 82 4.14 6.58 11.43
C LEU A 82 4.98 7.15 10.29
N VAL A 83 5.41 6.33 9.33
CA VAL A 83 6.16 6.76 8.14
C VAL A 83 5.20 7.05 6.99
N LYS A 84 4.82 6.04 6.19
CA LYS A 84 3.92 6.23 5.04
C LYS A 84 2.53 6.72 5.44
N GLY A 85 2.08 6.36 6.64
CA GLY A 85 0.81 6.85 7.20
C GLY A 85 0.85 8.26 7.77
N ALA A 86 2.03 8.86 7.98
CA ALA A 86 2.17 10.18 8.57
C ALA A 86 3.42 10.94 8.10
N SER A 87 4.54 10.85 8.83
CA SER A 87 5.67 11.78 8.65
C SER A 87 6.44 11.57 7.34
N GLY A 88 6.58 10.33 6.89
CA GLY A 88 7.21 10.01 5.61
C GLY A 88 6.41 10.58 4.44
N GLN A 89 5.09 10.47 4.49
CA GLN A 89 4.20 11.09 3.49
C GLN A 89 4.28 12.63 3.52
N ALA A 90 4.39 13.24 4.70
CA ALA A 90 4.57 14.68 4.83
C ALA A 90 5.91 15.14 4.21
N VAL A 91 6.99 14.40 4.42
CA VAL A 91 8.29 14.68 3.77
C VAL A 91 8.22 14.45 2.26
N GLN A 92 7.51 13.41 1.79
CA GLN A 92 7.31 13.17 0.35
C GLN A 92 6.58 14.36 -0.30
N ASN A 93 5.52 14.86 0.34
CA ASN A 93 4.80 16.06 -0.12
C ASN A 93 5.71 17.29 -0.12
N MET A 94 6.49 17.49 0.95
CA MET A 94 7.46 18.59 1.05
C MET A 94 8.48 18.52 -0.10
N ASN A 95 9.05 17.35 -0.38
CA ASN A 95 10.00 17.17 -1.49
C ASN A 95 9.39 17.67 -2.81
N LEU A 96 8.17 17.25 -3.12
CA LEU A 96 7.45 17.70 -4.31
C LEU A 96 7.20 19.21 -4.32
N MET A 97 6.76 19.79 -3.20
CA MET A 97 6.51 21.24 -3.07
C MET A 97 7.76 22.10 -3.32
N PHE A 98 8.94 21.58 -2.95
CA PHE A 98 10.21 22.27 -3.13
C PHE A 98 10.95 21.86 -4.41
N GLY A 99 10.32 21.07 -5.30
CA GLY A 99 10.93 20.64 -6.55
C GLY A 99 12.08 19.64 -6.38
N LEU A 100 12.16 18.96 -5.24
CA LEU A 100 13.11 17.88 -4.97
C LEU A 100 12.58 16.55 -5.51
N ASP A 101 13.47 15.58 -5.70
CA ASP A 101 13.07 14.19 -5.97
C ASP A 101 12.23 13.67 -4.80
N GLU A 102 11.07 13.07 -5.07
CA GLU A 102 10.12 12.63 -4.03
C GLU A 102 10.73 11.64 -3.03
N LYS A 103 11.77 10.89 -3.44
CA LYS A 103 12.44 9.87 -2.63
C LYS A 103 13.46 10.45 -1.65
N THR A 104 13.77 11.73 -1.76
CA THR A 104 14.79 12.40 -0.96
C THR A 104 14.53 12.19 0.54
N GLY A 105 15.47 11.54 1.23
CA GLY A 105 15.37 11.24 2.66
C GLY A 105 14.34 10.16 3.05
N LEU A 106 13.83 9.38 2.09
CA LEU A 106 12.76 8.39 2.31
C LEU A 106 13.11 6.95 1.89
N ILE A 107 14.33 6.72 1.38
CA ILE A 107 14.82 5.38 1.04
C ILE A 107 15.61 4.81 2.21
N PHE A 108 14.89 4.10 3.09
CA PHE A 108 15.47 3.34 4.19
C PHE A 108 15.35 1.85 3.89
N SER A 109 16.40 1.08 4.17
CA SER A 109 16.30 -0.37 4.25
C SER A 109 15.37 -0.70 5.42
N GLY A 110 14.21 -1.32 5.14
CA GLY A 110 13.24 -1.71 6.16
C GLY A 110 13.85 -2.55 7.28
N SER A 111 13.15 -2.68 8.40
CA SER A 111 13.68 -3.31 9.63
C SER A 111 13.15 -4.72 9.89
N ASN A 112 12.68 -5.42 8.85
CA ASN A 112 12.27 -6.82 8.98
C ASN A 112 13.51 -7.71 9.09
N PRO A 113 13.69 -8.52 10.16
CA PRO A 113 14.75 -9.52 10.23
C PRO A 113 14.61 -10.62 9.15
#